data_AF-A0A0T5ZR11-F1
#
_entry.id   AF-A0A0T5ZR11-F1
#
_cell.length_a   1.000
_cell.length_b   1.000
_cell.length_c   1.000
_cell.angle_alpha   90.00
_cell.angle_beta   90.00
_cell.angle_gamma   90.00
#
_symmetry.space_group_name_H-M   'P 1'
#
loop_
_entity.id
_entity.type
_entity.pdbx_description
1 polymer ?
#
loop_
_entity_poly.entity_id
_entity_poly.type
_entity_poly.pdbx_seq_one_letter_code
_entity_poly.pdbx_strand_id
1 'polypeptide(L)'
;MRHIPLVSLIVFIIFLSACGEDLLPTSSGNVDTMITEEDALAQNYNHRTPGYDMQVAIRDDVDGDINNILELLDVRAEVFLDCQFMMGSEIGSDDFKIPSGNTVFPLSMLMVFVVPFNFECDAVDKSICAGIYYFGSDLIIIAEEGLGRCGKLPLWKHELGHRYGMAADHNNQDEFEPCIDPPDCDIIDFPEIFARE
;
A
#
# COMPACT_ATOMS: atom_id res chain seq x y z
N MET A 1 -10.50 43.77 -55.41
CA MET A 1 -11.20 43.48 -54.14
C MET A 1 -10.40 42.40 -53.43
N ARG A 2 -9.80 42.77 -52.29
CA ARG A 2 -9.03 41.91 -51.40
C ARG A 2 -10.01 41.14 -50.52
N HIS A 3 -9.80 39.85 -50.27
CA HIS A 3 -9.87 39.25 -48.93
C HIS A 3 -9.05 37.96 -48.92
N ILE A 4 -8.13 37.90 -47.95
CA ILE A 4 -7.14 36.85 -47.68
C ILE A 4 -7.83 35.74 -46.87
N PRO A 5 -7.46 34.45 -47.05
CA PRO A 5 -8.03 33.36 -46.26
C PRO A 5 -7.48 33.41 -44.83
N LEU A 6 -8.35 33.52 -43.84
CA LEU A 6 -7.97 33.44 -42.44
C LEU A 6 -8.30 32.05 -41.92
N VAL A 7 -7.32 31.16 -42.07
CA VAL A 7 -7.23 29.91 -41.32
C VAL A 7 -7.06 30.31 -39.86
N SER A 8 -8.14 30.25 -39.09
CA SER A 8 -8.07 30.40 -37.64
C SER A 8 -8.10 29.02 -37.00
N LEU A 9 -6.89 28.54 -36.77
CA LEU A 9 -6.55 27.41 -35.93
C LEU A 9 -6.95 27.78 -34.49
N ILE A 10 -8.08 27.24 -34.00
CA ILE A 10 -8.37 27.23 -32.57
C ILE A 10 -8.12 25.80 -32.09
N VAL A 11 -6.86 25.56 -31.70
CA VAL A 11 -6.51 24.43 -30.84
C VAL A 11 -7.00 24.82 -29.45
N PHE A 12 -8.19 24.36 -29.07
CA PHE A 12 -8.58 24.37 -27.67
C PHE A 12 -8.00 23.09 -27.04
N ILE A 13 -6.80 23.22 -26.48
CA ILE A 13 -6.26 22.17 -25.62
C ILE A 13 -7.08 22.25 -24.33
N ILE A 14 -7.98 21.27 -24.14
CA ILE A 14 -8.61 21.03 -22.86
C ILE A 14 -7.53 20.41 -21.97
N PHE A 15 -6.74 21.27 -21.33
CA PHE A 15 -5.85 20.88 -20.24
C PHE A 15 -6.67 20.76 -18.96
N LEU A 16 -6.51 19.59 -18.33
CA LEU A 16 -6.72 19.31 -16.90
C LEU A 16 -8.18 19.18 -16.45
N SER A 17 -8.75 18.04 -16.84
CA SER A 17 -9.64 17.26 -15.99
C SER A 17 -9.06 15.86 -15.86
N ALA A 18 -7.81 15.77 -15.37
CA ALA A 18 -7.35 14.57 -14.70
C ALA A 18 -7.63 14.78 -13.21
N CYS A 19 -8.92 14.85 -12.85
CA CYS A 19 -9.29 14.26 -11.59
C CYS A 19 -8.98 12.78 -11.79
N GLY A 20 -7.82 12.34 -11.29
CA GLY A 20 -7.65 10.95 -10.97
C GLY A 20 -8.72 10.65 -9.93
N GLU A 21 -9.92 10.34 -10.39
CA GLU A 21 -10.74 9.41 -9.67
C GLU A 21 -9.87 8.17 -9.64
N ASP A 22 -9.16 7.99 -8.52
CA ASP A 22 -8.73 6.69 -8.07
C ASP A 22 -9.97 5.84 -8.01
N LEU A 23 -10.32 5.30 -9.17
CA LEU A 23 -11.11 4.10 -9.31
C LEU A 23 -10.22 3.03 -8.70
N LEU A 24 -10.20 2.99 -7.36
CA LEU A 24 -10.07 1.76 -6.62
C LEU A 24 -10.86 0.74 -7.43
N PRO A 25 -10.27 -0.39 -7.84
CA PRO A 25 -11.04 -1.41 -8.50
C PRO A 25 -12.22 -1.67 -7.57
N THR A 26 -13.42 -1.32 -8.03
CA THR A 26 -14.67 -1.77 -7.43
C THR A 26 -14.70 -3.26 -7.75
N SER A 27 -13.86 -3.99 -7.01
CA SER A 27 -13.87 -5.42 -6.94
C SER A 27 -15.29 -5.72 -6.49
N SER A 28 -16.10 -6.24 -7.41
CA SER A 28 -17.35 -6.91 -7.08
C SER A 28 -17.08 -8.24 -6.33
N GLY A 29 -15.96 -8.32 -5.62
CA GLY A 29 -15.56 -9.42 -4.77
C GLY A 29 -16.22 -9.27 -3.40
N ASN A 30 -16.02 -10.29 -2.58
CA ASN A 30 -16.50 -10.29 -1.20
C ASN A 30 -15.91 -9.08 -0.47
N VAL A 31 -16.77 -8.26 0.13
CA VAL A 31 -16.36 -7.25 1.11
C VAL A 31 -16.69 -7.81 2.47
N ASP A 32 -15.70 -7.82 3.35
CA ASP A 32 -15.88 -8.26 4.70
C ASP A 32 -16.58 -7.20 5.56
N THR A 33 -17.20 -7.67 6.64
CA THR A 33 -17.73 -6.81 7.70
C THR A 33 -16.64 -5.96 8.33
N MET A 34 -17.07 -4.91 9.04
CA MET A 34 -16.19 -4.00 9.76
C MET A 34 -15.13 -4.73 10.59
N ILE A 35 -13.87 -4.36 10.39
CA ILE A 35 -12.74 -4.81 11.19
C ILE A 35 -12.15 -3.60 11.89
N THR A 36 -12.32 -3.54 13.22
CA THR A 36 -11.84 -2.41 14.02
C THR A 36 -10.38 -2.60 14.47
N GLU A 37 -9.77 -1.52 14.95
CA GLU A 37 -8.47 -1.58 15.64
C GLU A 37 -8.49 -2.56 16.82
N GLU A 38 -9.57 -2.58 17.61
CA GLU A 38 -9.73 -3.48 18.76
C GLU A 38 -9.79 -4.95 18.32
N ASP A 39 -10.53 -5.25 17.25
CA ASP A 39 -10.62 -6.60 16.70
C ASP A 39 -9.24 -7.10 16.24
N ALA A 40 -8.47 -6.24 15.58
CA ALA A 40 -7.13 -6.56 15.11
C ALA A 40 -6.13 -6.71 16.26
N LEU A 41 -6.20 -5.89 17.31
CA LEU A 41 -5.35 -6.01 18.49
C LEU A 41 -5.63 -7.28 19.31
N ALA A 42 -6.85 -7.81 19.23
CA ALA A 42 -7.23 -9.06 19.90
C ALA A 42 -6.68 -10.33 19.22
N GLN A 43 -6.08 -10.20 18.04
CA GLN A 43 -5.54 -11.33 17.27
C GLN A 43 -4.25 -11.90 17.89
N ASN A 44 -3.93 -13.13 17.50
CA ASN A 44 -2.70 -13.80 17.94
C ASN A 44 -1.57 -13.57 16.92
N TYR A 45 -0.62 -12.69 17.25
CA TYR A 45 0.55 -12.36 16.43
C TYR A 45 1.72 -13.33 16.64
N ASN A 46 1.45 -14.62 16.41
CA ASN A 46 2.43 -15.70 16.60
C ASN A 46 3.34 -15.94 15.38
N HIS A 47 3.03 -15.35 14.23
CA HIS A 47 3.89 -15.43 13.06
C HIS A 47 4.91 -14.29 13.05
N ARG A 48 6.03 -14.55 12.38
CA ARG A 48 7.14 -13.61 12.20
C ARG A 48 7.60 -13.62 10.76
N THR A 49 7.85 -12.45 10.19
CA THR A 49 8.46 -12.37 8.87
C THR A 49 9.96 -12.69 8.96
N PRO A 50 10.54 -13.42 8.00
CA PRO A 50 11.92 -13.93 8.12
C PRO A 50 13.02 -12.85 8.09
N GLY A 51 12.78 -11.71 7.44
CA GLY A 51 13.74 -10.62 7.25
C GLY A 51 13.67 -9.58 8.36
N TYR A 52 12.49 -9.01 8.61
CA TYR A 52 12.31 -7.92 9.58
C TYR A 52 11.69 -8.33 10.91
N ASP A 53 11.35 -9.60 11.10
CA ASP A 53 10.73 -10.13 12.34
C ASP A 53 9.40 -9.44 12.71
N MET A 54 8.67 -8.93 11.70
CA MET A 54 7.38 -8.26 11.89
C MET A 54 6.39 -9.19 12.59
N GLN A 55 5.56 -8.64 13.46
CA GLN A 55 4.53 -9.39 14.18
C GLN A 55 3.33 -9.59 13.27
N VAL A 56 3.03 -10.82 12.87
CA VAL A 56 1.95 -11.09 11.91
C VAL A 56 0.87 -11.98 12.53
N ALA A 57 -0.38 -11.54 12.40
CA ALA A 57 -1.57 -12.36 12.55
C ALA A 57 -2.18 -12.56 11.16
N ILE A 58 -2.54 -13.79 10.82
CA ILE A 58 -3.21 -14.13 9.56
C ILE A 58 -4.53 -14.77 9.92
N ARG A 59 -5.62 -14.27 9.37
CA ARG A 59 -6.94 -14.82 9.64
C ARG A 59 -7.09 -16.21 9.01
N ASP A 60 -7.82 -17.10 9.69
CA ASP A 60 -7.91 -18.52 9.33
C ASP A 60 -8.53 -18.80 7.95
N ASP A 61 -9.23 -17.83 7.36
CA ASP A 61 -9.89 -17.89 6.05
C ASP A 61 -9.09 -17.20 4.93
N VAL A 62 -7.82 -16.85 5.18
CA VAL A 62 -6.88 -16.44 4.12
C VAL A 62 -6.39 -17.68 3.37
N ASP A 63 -6.69 -17.76 2.07
CA ASP A 63 -6.39 -18.92 1.22
C ASP A 63 -4.92 -19.01 0.74
N GLY A 64 -4.12 -17.98 1.02
CA GLY A 64 -2.71 -17.86 0.61
C GLY A 64 -1.75 -18.77 1.39
N ASP A 65 -0.61 -19.10 0.77
CA ASP A 65 0.47 -19.78 1.48
C ASP A 65 1.10 -18.82 2.52
N ILE A 66 1.07 -19.22 3.79
CA ILE A 66 1.53 -18.39 4.92
C ILE A 66 2.99 -17.95 4.73
N ASN A 67 3.89 -18.84 4.29
CA ASN A 67 5.30 -18.48 4.14
C ASN A 67 5.47 -17.45 3.03
N ASN A 68 4.76 -17.62 1.91
CA ASN A 68 4.75 -16.63 0.84
C ASN A 68 4.20 -15.27 1.29
N ILE A 69 3.13 -15.23 2.11
CA ILE A 69 2.61 -13.98 2.67
C ILE A 69 3.69 -13.29 3.52
N LEU A 70 4.35 -14.03 4.41
CA LEU A 70 5.39 -13.50 5.28
C LEU A 70 6.60 -12.98 4.49
N GLU A 71 7.04 -13.71 3.47
CA GLU A 71 8.12 -13.28 2.58
C GLU A 71 7.73 -12.04 1.76
N LEU A 72 6.50 -11.97 1.26
CA LEU A 72 6.01 -10.81 0.51
C LEU A 72 6.01 -9.54 1.36
N LEU A 73 5.60 -9.62 2.63
CA LEU A 73 5.64 -8.48 3.55
C LEU A 73 7.06 -7.90 3.66
N ASP A 74 8.07 -8.76 3.88
CA ASP A 74 9.47 -8.31 3.97
C ASP A 74 9.97 -7.73 2.65
N VAL A 75 9.82 -8.47 1.55
CA VAL A 75 10.34 -8.06 0.24
C VAL A 75 9.73 -6.72 -0.18
N ARG A 76 8.44 -6.52 0.05
CA ARG A 76 7.77 -5.27 -0.33
C ARG A 76 8.13 -4.13 0.61
N ALA A 77 8.37 -4.41 1.90
CA ALA A 77 8.89 -3.42 2.83
C ALA A 77 10.30 -2.96 2.42
N GLU A 78 11.20 -3.90 2.12
CA GLU A 78 12.57 -3.61 1.66
C GLU A 78 12.56 -2.73 0.40
N VAL A 79 11.75 -3.10 -0.60
CA VAL A 79 11.60 -2.32 -1.84
C VAL A 79 11.12 -0.89 -1.57
N PHE A 80 10.15 -0.71 -0.67
CA PHE A 80 9.68 0.62 -0.29
C PHE A 80 10.76 1.43 0.41
N LEU A 81 11.42 0.85 1.42
CA LEU A 81 12.41 1.54 2.24
C LEU A 81 13.67 1.92 1.45
N ASP A 82 14.14 1.02 0.58
CA ASP A 82 15.26 1.30 -0.30
C ASP A 82 14.93 2.42 -1.29
N CYS A 83 13.72 2.42 -1.86
CA CYS A 83 13.26 3.49 -2.73
C CYS A 83 13.15 4.83 -2.00
N GLN A 84 12.47 4.87 -0.85
CA GLN A 84 12.12 6.12 -0.17
C GLN A 84 13.32 6.81 0.46
N PHE A 85 14.28 6.02 0.96
CA PHE A 85 15.37 6.55 1.77
C PHE A 85 16.76 6.30 1.18
N MET A 86 16.90 5.47 0.14
CA MET A 86 18.16 5.21 -0.58
C MET A 86 19.34 4.80 0.34
N MET A 87 19.05 4.10 1.43
CA MET A 87 20.02 3.74 2.47
C MET A 87 20.16 2.22 2.65
N GLY A 88 19.52 1.41 1.79
CA GLY A 88 19.62 -0.04 1.82
C GLY A 88 18.80 -0.73 2.92
N SER A 89 18.96 -2.05 3.02
CA SER A 89 18.15 -2.96 3.83
C SER A 89 18.28 -2.83 5.35
N GLU A 90 19.24 -2.03 5.83
CA GLU A 90 19.39 -1.76 7.27
C GLU A 90 18.23 -0.90 7.81
N ILE A 91 17.54 -0.13 6.95
CA ILE A 91 16.32 0.58 7.34
C ILE A 91 15.23 -0.42 7.69
N GLY A 92 14.57 -0.19 8.82
CA GLY A 92 13.52 -1.04 9.36
C GLY A 92 14.03 -2.06 10.39
N SER A 93 15.35 -2.26 10.51
CA SER A 93 15.93 -3.14 11.53
C SER A 93 16.18 -2.43 12.87
N ASP A 94 16.43 -1.13 12.82
CA ASP A 94 16.73 -0.26 13.97
C ASP A 94 15.83 1.00 13.99
N ASP A 95 15.86 1.73 15.11
CA ASP A 95 15.23 3.05 15.23
C ASP A 95 15.67 3.98 14.10
N PHE A 96 14.72 4.49 13.33
CA PHE A 96 14.96 5.37 12.20
C PHE A 96 14.37 6.76 12.45
N LYS A 97 15.13 7.81 12.16
CA LYS A 97 14.66 9.19 12.34
C LYS A 97 14.24 9.79 11.01
N ILE A 98 12.93 9.96 10.82
CA ILE A 98 12.38 10.57 9.60
C ILE A 98 12.65 12.09 9.57
N PRO A 99 12.65 12.73 8.37
CA PRO A 99 12.99 14.15 8.23
C PRO A 99 12.15 15.12 9.07
N SER A 100 10.90 14.75 9.38
CA SER A 100 10.02 15.52 10.27
C SER A 100 10.47 15.54 11.73
N GLY A 101 11.44 14.69 12.10
CA GLY A 101 12.06 14.62 13.42
C GLY A 101 11.51 13.53 14.33
N ASN A 102 10.46 12.82 13.92
CA ASN A 102 9.92 11.66 14.65
C ASN A 102 10.84 10.44 14.50
N THR A 103 10.83 9.58 15.52
CA THR A 103 11.47 8.26 15.47
C THR A 103 10.43 7.24 15.05
N VAL A 104 10.77 6.42 14.06
CA VAL A 104 10.05 5.22 13.65
C VAL A 104 10.81 4.04 14.25
N PHE A 105 10.10 3.19 14.99
CA PHE A 105 10.67 1.99 15.60
C PHE A 105 10.90 0.88 14.56
N PRO A 106 11.77 -0.11 14.87
CA PRO A 106 11.99 -1.26 14.00
C PRO A 106 10.69 -1.92 13.52
N LEU A 107 10.73 -2.49 12.32
CA LEU A 107 9.65 -3.30 11.77
C LEU A 107 9.34 -4.54 12.63
N SER A 108 10.28 -5.03 13.43
CA SER A 108 10.02 -6.11 14.40
C SER A 108 8.96 -5.76 15.47
N MET A 109 8.68 -4.47 15.67
CA MET A 109 7.61 -3.97 16.53
C MET A 109 6.27 -3.79 15.81
N LEU A 110 6.28 -3.68 14.48
CA LEU A 110 5.07 -3.49 13.67
C LEU A 110 4.16 -4.72 13.77
N MET A 111 2.89 -4.48 14.07
CA MET A 111 1.85 -5.49 13.99
C MET A 111 1.15 -5.44 12.63
N VAL A 112 0.97 -6.60 12.00
CA VAL A 112 0.30 -6.74 10.70
C VAL A 112 -0.79 -7.79 10.82
N PHE A 113 -2.04 -7.40 10.58
CA PHE A 113 -3.17 -8.31 10.51
C PHE A 113 -3.59 -8.51 9.06
N VAL A 114 -3.39 -9.73 8.53
CA VAL A 114 -3.73 -10.08 7.16
C VAL A 114 -5.12 -10.71 7.10
N VAL A 115 -5.97 -10.15 6.23
CA VAL A 115 -7.36 -10.57 6.01
C VAL A 115 -7.57 -10.96 4.53
N PRO A 116 -8.54 -11.81 4.16
CA PRO A 116 -8.64 -12.35 2.80
C PRO A 116 -9.13 -11.34 1.77
N PHE A 117 -9.97 -10.37 2.16
CA PHE A 117 -10.63 -9.45 1.25
C PHE A 117 -10.62 -8.02 1.76
N ASN A 118 -11.08 -7.10 0.91
CA ASN A 118 -11.42 -5.75 1.33
C ASN A 118 -12.47 -5.81 2.44
N PHE A 119 -12.44 -4.84 3.35
CA PHE A 119 -13.23 -4.84 4.57
C PHE A 119 -13.82 -3.46 4.81
N GLU A 120 -14.97 -3.40 5.47
CA GLU A 120 -15.47 -2.12 5.99
C GLU A 120 -14.49 -1.58 7.05
N CYS A 121 -14.23 -0.27 7.00
CA CYS A 121 -13.24 0.38 7.85
C CYS A 121 -13.66 1.82 8.21
N ASP A 122 -13.03 2.35 9.27
CA ASP A 122 -13.23 3.73 9.74
C ASP A 122 -12.10 4.67 9.27
N ALA A 123 -11.74 4.61 7.99
CA ALA A 123 -10.77 5.55 7.41
C ALA A 123 -11.37 6.95 7.21
N VAL A 124 -10.52 7.98 7.19
CA VAL A 124 -10.95 9.39 7.13
C VAL A 124 -11.72 9.73 5.84
N ASP A 125 -11.38 9.07 4.74
CA ASP A 125 -11.84 9.35 3.39
C ASP A 125 -12.60 8.18 2.73
N LYS A 126 -12.64 7.00 3.37
CA LYS A 126 -13.15 5.76 2.78
C LYS A 126 -13.89 4.92 3.81
N SER A 127 -14.91 4.20 3.36
CA SER A 127 -15.69 3.25 4.19
C SER A 127 -15.37 1.78 3.89
N ILE A 128 -14.59 1.51 2.84
CA ILE A 128 -14.11 0.19 2.46
C ILE A 128 -12.61 0.32 2.23
N CYS A 129 -11.85 -0.48 2.97
CA CYS A 129 -10.40 -0.51 2.93
C CYS A 129 -9.91 -1.83 2.36
N ALA A 130 -8.73 -1.75 1.75
CA ALA A 130 -7.91 -2.90 1.41
C ALA A 130 -6.57 -2.86 2.16
N GLY A 131 -6.33 -1.75 2.88
CA GLY A 131 -5.26 -1.50 3.84
C GLY A 131 -5.68 -0.35 4.75
N ILE A 132 -5.23 -0.36 6.01
CA ILE A 132 -5.32 0.78 6.93
C ILE A 132 -4.21 0.71 7.98
N TYR A 133 -3.55 1.83 8.21
CA TYR A 133 -2.58 2.02 9.29
C TYR A 133 -3.17 2.79 10.49
N TYR A 134 -3.03 2.22 11.68
CA TYR A 134 -3.42 2.83 12.95
C TYR A 134 -2.19 3.41 13.68
N PHE A 135 -2.05 4.74 13.61
CA PHE A 135 -0.94 5.48 14.22
C PHE A 135 -0.79 5.26 15.72
N GLY A 136 -1.90 5.04 16.45
CA GLY A 136 -1.90 4.90 17.90
C GLY A 136 -1.30 3.58 18.39
N SER A 137 -1.51 2.50 17.63
CA SER A 137 -1.12 1.14 18.01
C SER A 137 0.04 0.57 17.18
N ASP A 138 0.53 1.29 16.17
CA ASP A 138 1.53 0.80 15.21
C ASP A 138 1.11 -0.54 14.59
N LEU A 139 -0.10 -0.53 14.02
CA LEU A 139 -0.79 -1.69 13.47
C LEU A 139 -1.22 -1.40 12.02
N ILE A 140 -1.01 -2.37 11.14
CA ILE A 140 -1.57 -2.38 9.79
C ILE A 140 -2.57 -3.53 9.67
N ILE A 141 -3.77 -3.25 9.19
CA ILE A 141 -4.68 -4.29 8.66
C ILE A 141 -4.55 -4.25 7.14
N ILE A 142 -4.34 -5.39 6.50
CA ILE A 142 -4.14 -5.47 5.05
C ILE A 142 -4.89 -6.66 4.45
N ALA A 143 -5.61 -6.41 3.36
CA ALA A 143 -6.18 -7.49 2.56
C ALA A 143 -5.06 -8.26 1.83
N GLU A 144 -5.19 -9.57 1.66
CA GLU A 144 -4.20 -10.41 0.98
C GLU A 144 -3.91 -9.85 -0.44
N GLU A 145 -4.94 -9.37 -1.14
CA GLU A 145 -4.76 -8.75 -2.45
C GLU A 145 -4.02 -7.39 -2.41
N GLY A 146 -4.04 -6.70 -1.27
CA GLY A 146 -3.36 -5.44 -1.00
C GLY A 146 -1.85 -5.58 -0.76
N LEU A 147 -1.35 -6.81 -0.58
CA LEU A 147 0.10 -7.11 -0.58
C LEU A 147 0.74 -6.87 -1.97
N GLY A 148 -0.09 -6.71 -3.00
CA GLY A 148 0.32 -6.28 -4.32
C GLY A 148 0.60 -7.45 -5.28
N ARG A 149 -0.17 -7.46 -6.38
CA ARG A 149 0.18 -8.14 -7.64
C ARG A 149 0.55 -7.07 -8.67
N CYS A 150 1.26 -7.43 -9.74
CA CYS A 150 1.50 -6.52 -10.86
C CYS A 150 0.20 -5.84 -11.31
N GLY A 151 0.22 -4.51 -11.45
CA GLY A 151 -0.92 -3.72 -11.93
C GLY A 151 -1.99 -3.44 -10.86
N LYS A 152 -1.77 -3.82 -9.61
CA LYS A 152 -2.60 -3.39 -8.46
C LYS A 152 -1.84 -2.40 -7.61
N LEU A 153 -2.53 -1.39 -7.07
CA LEU A 153 -1.98 -0.48 -6.05
C LEU A 153 -1.37 -1.31 -4.90
N PRO A 154 -0.07 -1.16 -4.58
CA PRO A 154 0.57 -1.95 -3.54
C PRO A 154 0.28 -1.30 -2.19
N LEU A 155 -0.94 -1.51 -1.70
CA LEU A 155 -1.46 -0.90 -0.47
C LEU A 155 -0.57 -1.16 0.73
N TRP A 156 0.13 -2.31 0.79
CA TRP A 156 1.14 -2.54 1.81
C TRP A 156 2.20 -1.42 1.89
N LYS A 157 2.71 -0.96 0.73
CA LYS A 157 3.68 0.14 0.70
C LYS A 157 3.04 1.48 1.07
N HIS A 158 1.79 1.70 0.67
CA HIS A 158 1.03 2.88 1.06
C HIS A 158 0.88 2.97 2.59
N GLU A 159 0.46 1.87 3.24
CA GLU A 159 0.33 1.83 4.70
C GLU A 159 1.69 1.97 5.41
N LEU A 160 2.76 1.39 4.85
CA LEU A 160 4.12 1.68 5.33
C LEU A 160 4.48 3.16 5.15
N GLY A 161 4.08 3.80 4.07
CA GLY A 161 4.22 5.24 3.86
C GLY A 161 3.68 6.03 5.05
N HIS A 162 2.48 5.68 5.54
CA HIS A 162 1.90 6.31 6.73
C HIS A 162 2.77 6.13 7.98
N ARG A 163 3.28 4.93 8.22
CA ARG A 163 4.21 4.66 9.33
C ARG A 163 5.48 5.51 9.24
N TYR A 164 5.97 5.74 8.01
CA TYR A 164 7.21 6.48 7.74
C TYR A 164 7.01 7.98 7.46
N GLY A 165 5.83 8.53 7.72
CA GLY A 165 5.59 9.99 7.76
C GLY A 165 4.60 10.54 6.73
N MET A 166 3.94 9.70 5.94
CA MET A 166 2.82 10.12 5.11
C MET A 166 1.61 10.47 5.99
N ALA A 167 1.05 11.65 5.81
CA ALA A 167 -0.05 12.15 6.62
C ALA A 167 -1.34 11.39 6.35
N ALA A 168 -2.18 11.23 7.38
CA ALA A 168 -3.46 10.53 7.28
C ALA A 168 -4.48 11.22 6.37
N ASP A 169 -4.33 12.53 6.15
CA ASP A 169 -5.13 13.34 5.22
C ASP A 169 -4.49 13.40 3.81
N HIS A 170 -3.44 12.60 3.59
CA HIS A 170 -2.68 12.46 2.33
C HIS A 170 -2.11 13.78 1.77
N ASN A 171 -1.96 14.82 2.61
CA ASN A 171 -1.52 16.15 2.14
C ASN A 171 -0.07 16.21 1.64
N ASN A 172 0.74 15.18 1.93
CA ASN A 172 2.12 15.02 1.47
C ASN A 172 2.34 13.70 0.71
N GLN A 173 1.27 13.07 0.19
CA GLN A 173 1.37 11.80 -0.52
C GLN A 173 2.33 11.87 -1.72
N ASP A 174 2.37 13.01 -2.44
CA ASP A 174 3.29 13.25 -3.57
C ASP A 174 4.78 12.98 -3.22
N GLU A 175 5.16 13.08 -1.94
CA GLU A 175 6.53 12.78 -1.46
C GLU A 175 6.84 11.28 -1.39
N PHE A 176 5.81 10.44 -1.47
CA PHE A 176 5.87 8.97 -1.34
C PHE A 176 5.45 8.26 -2.63
N GLU A 177 4.62 8.88 -3.48
CA GLU A 177 4.11 8.32 -4.75
C GLU A 177 5.17 7.54 -5.56
N PRO A 178 6.40 8.06 -5.78
CA PRO A 178 7.41 7.35 -6.56
C PRO A 178 7.79 5.96 -6.01
N CYS A 179 7.55 5.72 -4.72
CA CYS A 179 7.93 4.49 -4.02
C CYS A 179 6.74 3.62 -3.61
N ILE A 180 5.53 4.20 -3.50
CA ILE A 180 4.29 3.49 -3.18
C ILE A 180 3.46 3.15 -4.42
N ASP A 181 3.77 3.69 -5.60
CA ASP A 181 3.10 3.29 -6.83
C ASP A 181 3.52 1.87 -7.29
N PRO A 182 2.61 1.12 -7.93
CA PRO A 182 2.98 -0.13 -8.57
C PRO A 182 3.91 0.16 -9.76
N PRO A 183 4.91 -0.69 -10.03
CA PRO A 183 5.68 -0.58 -11.26
C PRO A 183 4.77 -0.82 -12.48
N ASP A 184 5.01 -0.05 -13.56
CA ASP A 184 4.39 -0.28 -14.87
C ASP A 184 4.68 -1.72 -15.34
N CYS A 185 3.63 -2.44 -15.72
CA CYS A 185 3.69 -3.88 -16.00
C CYS A 185 4.28 -4.26 -17.36
N ASP A 186 5.00 -3.35 -18.02
CA ASP A 186 5.40 -3.50 -19.42
C ASP A 186 6.76 -4.18 -19.64
N ILE A 187 7.37 -4.79 -18.61
CA ILE A 187 8.60 -5.59 -18.77
C ILE A 187 8.49 -6.89 -17.95
N ILE A 188 8.37 -8.00 -18.67
CA ILE A 188 8.31 -9.39 -18.20
C ILE A 188 9.52 -9.73 -17.31
N ASP A 189 9.29 -10.09 -16.04
CA ASP A 189 9.78 -11.34 -15.45
C ASP A 189 9.07 -11.63 -14.11
N PHE A 190 7.96 -12.37 -14.14
CA PHE A 190 7.58 -13.22 -13.01
C PHE A 190 7.45 -14.64 -13.55
N PRO A 191 8.03 -15.65 -12.88
CA PRO A 191 7.66 -17.02 -13.14
C PRO A 191 6.15 -17.13 -12.96
N GLU A 192 5.47 -17.80 -13.89
CA GLU A 192 4.04 -18.10 -13.87
C GLU A 192 3.64 -18.98 -12.66
N ILE A 193 3.73 -18.47 -11.43
CA ILE A 193 3.21 -19.16 -10.23
C ILE A 193 1.74 -18.77 -9.96
N PHE A 194 1.20 -17.79 -10.71
CA PHE A 194 -0.17 -17.28 -10.52
C PHE A 194 -1.14 -17.62 -11.66
N ALA A 195 -0.77 -18.49 -12.59
CA ALA A 195 -1.74 -19.13 -13.48
C ALA A 195 -2.33 -20.36 -12.77
N ARG A 196 -3.35 -20.15 -11.92
CA ARG A 196 -4.20 -21.26 -11.46
C ARG A 196 -5.26 -21.57 -12.52
N GLU A 197 -5.41 -22.85 -12.84
CA GLU A 197 -6.60 -23.45 -13.48
C GLU A 197 -7.86 -23.29 -12.63
#